data_AF-A0AB35WJU7-F1
#
_entry.id   AF-A0AB35WJU7-F1
#
_cell.length_a   1.000
_cell.length_b   1.000
_cell.length_c   1.000
_cell.angle_alpha   90.00
_cell.angle_beta   90.00
_cell.angle_gamma   90.00
#
_symmetry.space_group_name_H-M   'P 1'
#
loop_
_entity.id
_entity.type
_entity.pdbx_description
1 polymer ?
#
loop_
_entity_poly.entity_id
_entity_poly.type
_entity_poly.pdbx_seq_one_letter_code
_entity_poly.pdbx_strand_id
1 'polypeptide(L)'
;MKKSRFTDSQIMAILKLAEAGTPVAELCREHGMSNASFYKWRSRFGGMDASMMTRLKELEDENRRLKKMYAEERLKAEIIQEAMGKKVVTPSRRKQMAQDAVRSRNVSIRFACQLFVVSESCYRYQPQRNEENEVIADWLLRITDSQRNWGFGLCFLYLRNVKGLRFNHKRVYRIYCELSLNMRIKPKKRLRRDKPEPLAVPESSNECWSMDFMHDQLSDGRSVRLLNVIDDFNREALAIEVDFSLPASRVVRTLEQLIEWKGKPAAIRCDNGPEYTGRILMSWAAQQNITLRFIQPGKPQQNAYIERYNRTVRYDWLGQYLFSTLSELQDYATRWQWFYNHERPNMALNGFTPMQHILQRMT
;
A
#
# COMPACT_ATOMS: atom_id res chain seq x y z
N MET A 1 -34.15 51.56 5.45
CA MET A 1 -35.58 51.95 5.35
C MET A 1 -35.88 52.98 6.44
N LYS A 2 -36.54 54.10 6.12
CA LYS A 2 -37.01 55.07 7.13
C LYS A 2 -37.97 54.36 8.09
N LYS A 3 -37.78 54.52 9.41
CA LYS A 3 -38.68 53.96 10.42
C LYS A 3 -40.03 54.68 10.31
N SER A 4 -41.13 53.92 10.23
CA SER A 4 -42.49 54.47 10.26
C SER A 4 -42.73 55.22 11.57
N ARG A 5 -43.50 56.31 11.53
CA ARG A 5 -43.87 57.12 12.70
C ARG A 5 -44.84 56.37 13.65
N PHE A 6 -45.58 55.40 13.13
CA PHE A 6 -46.52 54.58 13.89
C PHE A 6 -46.07 53.13 13.87
N THR A 7 -46.18 52.45 15.02
CA THR A 7 -46.02 51.00 15.11
C THR A 7 -47.25 50.30 14.55
N ASP A 8 -47.09 49.05 14.11
CA ASP A 8 -48.21 48.27 13.58
C ASP A 8 -49.34 48.10 14.62
N SER A 9 -49.00 48.04 15.91
CA SER A 9 -49.98 48.01 17.01
C SER A 9 -50.78 49.32 17.15
N GLN A 10 -50.14 50.47 16.96
CA GLN A 10 -50.80 51.78 17.00
C GLN A 10 -51.73 51.96 15.81
N ILE A 11 -51.29 51.54 14.61
CA ILE A 11 -52.11 51.57 13.39
C ILE A 11 -53.40 50.75 13.59
N MET A 12 -53.30 49.58 14.21
CA MET A 12 -54.46 48.72 14.49
C MET A 12 -55.43 49.30 15.51
N ALA A 13 -54.93 49.92 16.57
CA ALA A 13 -55.78 50.58 17.56
C ALA A 13 -56.63 51.68 16.90
N ILE A 14 -56.02 52.47 16.02
CA ILE A 14 -56.69 53.54 15.26
C ILE A 14 -57.73 52.96 14.29
N LEU A 15 -57.42 51.86 13.59
CA LEU A 15 -58.37 51.20 12.69
C LEU A 15 -59.58 50.61 13.44
N LYS A 16 -59.37 50.05 14.64
CA LYS A 16 -60.48 49.55 15.48
C LYS A 16 -61.40 50.66 15.97
N LEU A 17 -60.88 51.84 16.29
CA LEU A 17 -61.71 53.00 16.63
C LEU A 17 -62.62 53.41 15.45
N ALA A 18 -62.09 53.34 14.23
CA ALA A 18 -62.91 53.59 13.04
C ALA A 18 -63.97 52.51 12.79
N GLU A 19 -63.64 51.23 13.02
CA GLU A 19 -64.61 50.12 12.95
C GLU A 19 -65.68 50.20 14.05
N ALA A 20 -65.34 50.77 15.21
CA ALA A 20 -66.26 51.06 16.32
C ALA A 20 -67.14 52.30 16.10
N GLY A 21 -66.97 53.01 14.98
CA GLY A 21 -67.86 54.10 14.54
C GLY A 21 -67.27 55.52 14.61
N THR A 22 -66.01 55.70 15.03
CA THR A 22 -65.39 57.04 15.03
C THR A 22 -65.13 57.53 13.59
N PRO A 23 -65.52 58.77 13.23
CA PRO A 23 -65.30 59.31 11.89
C PRO A 23 -63.82 59.35 11.49
N VAL A 24 -63.48 58.85 10.30
CA VAL A 24 -62.10 58.80 9.78
C VAL A 24 -61.41 60.17 9.76
N ALA A 25 -62.16 61.24 9.45
CA ALA A 25 -61.64 62.61 9.44
C ALA A 25 -61.18 63.09 10.83
N GLU A 26 -61.81 62.59 11.90
CA GLU A 26 -61.47 62.92 13.28
C GLU A 26 -60.20 62.20 13.72
N LEU A 27 -60.11 60.89 13.47
CA LEU A 27 -58.91 60.07 13.75
C LEU A 27 -57.67 60.58 13.01
N CYS A 28 -57.84 61.03 11.76
CA CYS A 28 -56.75 61.61 10.98
C CYS A 28 -56.20 62.91 11.60
N ARG A 29 -57.08 63.75 12.14
CA ARG A 29 -56.71 65.00 12.82
C ARG A 29 -56.07 64.74 14.18
N GLU A 30 -56.62 63.82 14.96
CA GLU A 30 -56.13 63.48 16.31
C GLU A 30 -54.74 62.85 16.27
N HIS A 31 -54.51 61.89 15.36
CA HIS A 31 -53.22 61.21 15.25
C HIS A 31 -52.25 61.92 14.29
N GLY A 32 -52.65 63.02 13.65
CA GLY A 32 -51.77 63.79 12.76
C GLY A 32 -51.34 63.01 11.52
N MET A 33 -52.31 62.36 10.87
CA MET A 33 -52.12 61.50 9.69
C MET A 33 -53.08 61.88 8.56
N SER A 34 -52.74 61.55 7.31
CA SER A 34 -53.60 61.85 6.16
C SER A 34 -54.67 60.79 5.93
N ASN A 35 -55.84 61.19 5.39
CA ASN A 35 -56.89 60.26 4.96
C ASN A 35 -56.35 59.16 4.02
N ALA A 36 -55.46 59.51 3.10
CA ALA A 36 -54.83 58.55 2.21
C ALA A 36 -53.99 57.50 2.95
N SER A 37 -53.31 57.89 4.04
CA SER A 37 -52.54 56.96 4.88
C SER A 37 -53.48 56.03 5.65
N PHE A 38 -54.59 56.55 6.16
CA PHE A 38 -55.61 55.76 6.85
C PHE A 38 -56.20 54.66 5.94
N TYR A 39 -56.63 55.01 4.72
CA TYR A 39 -57.19 54.01 3.80
C TYR A 39 -56.13 53.00 3.32
N LYS A 40 -54.86 53.41 3.16
CA LYS A 40 -53.76 52.47 2.91
C LYS A 40 -53.54 51.51 4.08
N TRP A 41 -53.65 51.98 5.32
CA TRP A 41 -53.58 51.13 6.50
C TRP A 41 -54.78 50.19 6.58
N ARG A 42 -56.00 50.69 6.34
CA ARG A 42 -57.21 49.86 6.32
C ARG A 42 -57.15 48.78 5.24
N SER A 43 -56.59 49.06 4.07
CA SER A 43 -56.38 48.05 3.03
C SER A 43 -55.34 46.99 3.40
N ARG A 44 -54.33 47.36 4.20
CA ARG A 44 -53.22 46.47 4.57
C ARG A 44 -53.48 45.68 5.85
N PHE A 45 -54.24 46.24 6.79
CA PHE A 45 -54.40 45.72 8.14
C PHE A 45 -55.87 45.60 8.58
N GLY A 46 -56.83 46.10 7.78
CA GLY A 46 -58.25 46.00 8.10
C GLY A 46 -58.71 44.54 8.17
N GLY A 47 -59.47 44.20 9.21
CA GLY A 47 -59.92 42.82 9.47
C GLY A 47 -58.88 41.89 10.12
N MET A 48 -57.64 42.35 10.39
CA MET A 48 -56.70 41.59 11.23
C MET A 48 -56.93 41.92 12.71
N ASP A 49 -56.77 40.94 13.59
CA ASP A 49 -56.67 41.20 15.03
C ASP A 49 -55.20 41.12 15.50
N ALA A 50 -54.97 41.41 16.79
CA ALA A 50 -53.63 41.35 17.38
C ALA A 50 -53.01 39.93 17.32
N SER A 51 -53.85 38.89 17.28
CA SER A 51 -53.42 37.49 17.19
C SER A 51 -52.92 37.16 15.77
N MET A 52 -53.63 37.61 14.74
CA MET A 52 -53.26 37.44 13.34
C MET A 52 -51.96 38.17 12.98
N MET A 53 -51.72 39.36 13.54
CA MET A 53 -50.47 40.08 13.35
C MET A 53 -49.27 39.40 14.02
N THR A 54 -49.49 38.84 15.22
CA THR A 54 -48.45 38.04 15.90
C THR A 54 -48.10 36.82 15.06
N ARG A 55 -49.13 36.12 14.54
CA ARG A 55 -48.96 34.98 13.64
C ARG A 55 -48.25 35.34 12.34
N LEU A 56 -48.56 36.49 11.74
CA LEU A 56 -47.93 36.96 10.51
C LEU A 56 -46.45 37.24 10.73
N LYS A 57 -46.09 37.86 11.86
CA LYS A 57 -44.69 38.11 12.22
C LYS A 57 -43.90 36.82 12.47
N GLU A 58 -44.50 35.85 13.17
CA GLU A 58 -43.92 34.50 13.33
C GLU A 58 -43.67 33.83 11.98
N LEU A 59 -44.65 33.88 11.08
CA LEU A 59 -44.54 33.33 9.73
C LEU A 59 -43.46 34.05 8.91
N GLU A 60 -43.30 35.37 9.04
CA GLU A 60 -42.23 36.12 8.38
C GLU A 60 -40.84 35.73 8.90
N ASP A 61 -40.69 35.55 10.21
CA ASP A 61 -39.44 35.11 10.83
C ASP A 61 -39.11 33.65 10.47
N GLU A 62 -40.12 32.78 10.44
CA GLU A 62 -40.00 31.40 9.97
C GLU A 62 -39.63 31.36 8.48
N ASN A 63 -40.27 32.16 7.63
CA ASN A 63 -39.96 32.24 6.21
C ASN A 63 -38.53 32.77 5.98
N ARG A 64 -38.07 33.74 6.79
CA ARG A 64 -36.67 34.19 6.77
C ARG A 64 -35.71 33.07 7.15
N ARG A 65 -36.04 32.29 8.18
CA ARG A 65 -35.25 31.13 8.62
C ARG A 65 -35.21 30.04 7.54
N LEU A 66 -36.35 29.73 6.92
CA LEU A 66 -36.48 28.74 5.85
C LEU A 66 -35.71 29.18 4.59
N LYS A 67 -35.81 30.45 4.18
CA LYS A 67 -35.02 30.98 3.06
C LYS A 67 -33.52 30.86 3.29
N LYS A 68 -33.06 31.16 4.51
CA LYS A 68 -31.65 30.99 4.88
C LYS A 68 -31.24 29.52 4.82
N MET A 69 -32.04 28.63 5.42
CA MET A 69 -31.77 27.20 5.42
C MET A 69 -31.75 26.62 3.99
N TYR A 70 -32.70 27.02 3.14
CA TYR A 70 -32.75 26.60 1.74
C TYR A 70 -31.54 27.09 0.94
N ALA A 71 -31.12 28.35 1.13
CA ALA A 71 -29.93 28.87 0.47
C ALA A 71 -28.65 28.13 0.91
N GLU A 72 -28.51 27.85 2.20
CA GLU A 72 -27.39 27.05 2.74
C GLU A 72 -27.42 25.62 2.18
N GLU A 73 -28.57 24.96 2.20
CA GLU A 73 -28.71 23.57 1.75
C GLU A 73 -28.52 23.44 0.22
N ARG A 74 -29.03 24.40 -0.54
CA ARG A 74 -28.81 24.47 -1.99
C ARG A 74 -27.32 24.66 -2.31
N LEU A 75 -26.63 25.54 -1.59
CA LEU A 75 -25.18 25.72 -1.76
C LEU A 75 -24.41 24.43 -1.46
N LYS A 76 -24.79 23.69 -0.42
CA LYS A 76 -24.19 22.37 -0.14
C LYS A 76 -24.40 21.40 -1.30
N ALA A 77 -25.62 21.31 -1.82
CA ALA A 77 -25.97 20.40 -2.90
C ALA A 77 -25.18 20.72 -4.18
N GLU A 78 -25.07 22.00 -4.56
CA GLU A 78 -24.30 22.45 -5.72
C GLU A 78 -22.81 22.10 -5.59
N ILE A 79 -22.20 22.39 -4.43
CA ILE A 79 -20.77 22.09 -4.19
C ILE A 79 -20.52 20.58 -4.16
N ILE A 80 -21.42 19.79 -3.55
CA ILE A 80 -21.32 18.32 -3.53
C ILE A 80 -21.42 17.76 -4.94
N GLN A 81 -22.40 18.20 -5.72
CA GLN A 81 -22.65 17.68 -7.06
C GLN A 81 -21.47 17.95 -8.01
N GLU A 82 -20.88 19.15 -7.95
CA GLU A 82 -19.70 19.51 -8.73
C GLU A 82 -18.46 18.71 -8.29
N ALA A 83 -18.28 18.52 -6.97
CA ALA A 83 -17.10 17.85 -6.44
C ALA A 83 -17.18 16.31 -6.52
N MET A 84 -18.39 15.71 -6.48
CA MET A 84 -18.62 14.25 -6.43
C MET A 84 -18.85 13.58 -7.79
N GLY A 85 -18.40 14.19 -8.90
CA GLY A 85 -18.42 13.53 -10.22
C GLY A 85 -17.69 12.18 -10.30
N LYS A 86 -16.90 11.81 -9.27
CA LYS A 86 -16.28 10.47 -9.09
C LYS A 86 -16.32 10.03 -7.63
N LYS A 87 -16.38 8.72 -7.38
CA LYS A 87 -16.41 8.09 -6.04
C LYS A 87 -15.20 8.55 -5.20
N VAL A 88 -15.44 9.38 -4.18
CA VAL A 88 -14.39 9.92 -3.29
C VAL A 88 -14.23 9.03 -2.06
N VAL A 89 -13.11 8.33 -1.96
CA VAL A 89 -12.91 7.28 -0.94
C VAL A 89 -11.82 7.59 0.09
N THR A 90 -10.91 8.54 -0.17
CA THR A 90 -9.74 8.78 0.71
C THR A 90 -9.81 10.10 1.49
N PRO A 91 -9.35 10.13 2.76
CA PRO A 91 -9.29 11.36 3.56
C PRO A 91 -8.45 12.48 2.94
N SER A 92 -7.36 12.14 2.23
CA SER A 92 -6.51 13.11 1.53
C SER A 92 -7.27 13.82 0.39
N ARG A 93 -8.09 13.09 -0.36
CA ARG A 93 -8.90 13.68 -1.43
C ARG A 93 -10.00 14.57 -0.88
N ARG A 94 -10.66 14.16 0.20
CA ARG A 94 -11.66 15.00 0.89
C ARG A 94 -11.06 16.31 1.39
N LYS A 95 -9.83 16.27 1.93
CA LYS A 95 -9.09 17.48 2.31
C LYS A 95 -8.84 18.40 1.11
N GLN A 96 -8.36 17.87 -0.01
CA GLN A 96 -8.16 18.66 -1.24
C GLN A 96 -9.46 19.34 -1.67
N MET A 97 -10.57 18.59 -1.71
CA MET A 97 -11.88 19.14 -2.08
C MET A 97 -12.33 20.26 -1.14
N ALA A 98 -12.09 20.13 0.16
CA ALA A 98 -12.38 21.20 1.11
C ALA A 98 -11.52 22.46 0.86
N GLN A 99 -10.23 22.29 0.52
CA GLN A 99 -9.34 23.40 0.16
C GLN A 99 -9.77 24.06 -1.14
N ASP A 100 -10.14 23.28 -2.15
CA ASP A 100 -10.62 23.75 -3.44
C ASP A 100 -11.92 24.53 -3.29
N ALA A 101 -12.89 24.03 -2.53
CA ALA A 101 -14.17 24.72 -2.30
C ALA A 101 -13.99 26.07 -1.57
N VAL A 102 -13.11 26.14 -0.57
CA VAL A 102 -12.78 27.42 0.09
C VAL A 102 -12.20 28.41 -0.91
N ARG A 103 -11.32 27.96 -1.82
CA ARG A 103 -10.69 28.81 -2.84
C ARG A 103 -11.64 29.25 -3.95
N SER A 104 -12.50 28.35 -4.45
CA SER A 104 -13.32 28.61 -5.64
C SER A 104 -14.69 29.20 -5.34
N ARG A 105 -15.26 28.92 -4.16
CA ARG A 105 -16.63 29.31 -3.79
C ARG A 105 -16.68 30.30 -2.62
N ASN A 106 -15.52 30.75 -2.13
CA ASN A 106 -15.39 31.72 -1.03
C ASN A 106 -16.19 31.31 0.23
N VAL A 107 -16.25 30.01 0.50
CA VAL A 107 -16.94 29.46 1.69
C VAL A 107 -15.98 29.40 2.88
N SER A 108 -16.52 29.50 4.10
CA SER A 108 -15.70 29.36 5.30
C SER A 108 -15.06 27.96 5.42
N ILE A 109 -13.88 27.88 6.03
CA ILE A 109 -13.17 26.62 6.29
C ILE A 109 -14.07 25.63 7.05
N ARG A 110 -14.78 26.11 8.07
CA ARG A 110 -15.71 25.30 8.88
C ARG A 110 -16.79 24.68 8.01
N PHE A 111 -17.40 25.47 7.13
CA PHE A 111 -18.45 25.00 6.22
C PHE A 111 -17.92 23.95 5.24
N ALA A 112 -16.76 24.18 4.63
CA ALA A 112 -16.14 23.21 3.73
C ALA A 112 -15.73 21.91 4.46
N CYS A 113 -15.19 22.01 5.67
CA CYS A 113 -14.82 20.86 6.50
C CYS A 113 -16.04 20.00 6.86
N GLN A 114 -17.15 20.63 7.25
CA GLN A 114 -18.42 19.95 7.49
C GLN A 114 -18.95 19.28 6.22
N LEU A 115 -18.88 19.97 5.08
CA LEU A 115 -19.38 19.50 3.80
C LEU A 115 -18.65 18.24 3.31
N PHE A 116 -17.32 18.20 3.43
CA PHE A 116 -16.50 17.08 2.97
C PHE A 116 -16.15 16.07 4.06
N VAL A 117 -16.70 16.22 5.28
CA VAL A 117 -16.45 15.35 6.42
C VAL A 117 -14.94 15.23 6.71
N VAL A 118 -14.29 16.38 6.89
CA VAL A 118 -12.87 16.52 7.24
C VAL A 118 -12.76 17.36 8.51
N SER A 119 -11.87 17.00 9.43
CA SER A 119 -11.62 17.82 10.61
C SER A 119 -10.86 19.11 10.23
N GLU A 120 -11.16 20.18 10.95
CA GLU A 120 -10.49 21.47 10.79
C GLU A 120 -8.97 21.39 11.04
N SER A 121 -8.51 20.50 11.91
CA SER A 121 -7.08 20.20 12.12
C SER A 121 -6.45 19.53 10.89
N CYS A 122 -7.14 18.56 10.28
CA CYS A 122 -6.67 17.88 9.06
C CYS A 122 -6.59 18.85 7.87
N TYR A 123 -7.58 19.74 7.74
CA TYR A 123 -7.58 20.81 6.74
C TYR A 123 -6.35 21.70 6.87
N ARG A 124 -6.06 22.17 8.11
CA ARG A 124 -4.95 23.09 8.39
C ARG A 124 -3.58 22.43 8.40
N TYR A 125 -3.51 21.12 8.62
CA TYR A 125 -2.26 20.38 8.66
C TYR A 125 -1.45 20.63 7.37
N GLN A 126 -0.21 21.10 7.50
CA GLN A 126 0.74 21.10 6.39
C GLN A 126 1.75 19.99 6.62
N PRO A 127 2.03 19.13 5.62
CA PRO A 127 3.09 18.15 5.74
C PRO A 127 4.41 18.86 6.01
N GLN A 128 5.03 18.57 7.15
CA GLN A 128 6.39 19.03 7.41
C GLN A 128 7.36 18.18 6.59
N ARG A 129 8.26 18.82 5.85
CA ARG A 129 9.38 18.12 5.19
C ARG A 129 10.20 17.42 6.28
N ASN A 130 10.44 16.14 6.09
CA ASN A 130 11.29 15.35 6.97
C ASN A 130 12.42 14.80 6.12
N GLU A 131 13.65 15.22 6.40
CA GLU A 131 14.86 14.85 5.65
C GLU A 131 15.07 13.34 5.59
N GLU A 132 14.66 12.59 6.62
CA GLU A 132 14.74 11.12 6.62
C GLU A 132 13.83 10.49 5.54
N ASN A 133 12.80 11.20 5.04
CA ASN A 133 12.04 10.71 3.88
C ASN A 133 12.91 10.64 2.62
N GLU A 134 13.78 11.64 2.42
CA GLU A 134 14.69 11.67 1.26
C GLU A 134 15.74 10.57 1.37
N VAL A 135 16.24 10.32 2.59
CA VAL A 135 17.15 9.19 2.86
C VAL A 135 16.47 7.86 2.55
N ILE A 136 15.23 7.65 2.99
CA ILE A 136 14.46 6.44 2.66
C ILE A 136 14.25 6.32 1.14
N ALA A 137 13.93 7.42 0.47
CA ALA A 137 13.71 7.44 -0.97
C ALA A 137 14.97 7.05 -1.75
N ASP A 138 16.11 7.67 -1.43
CA ASP A 138 17.41 7.36 -2.02
C ASP A 138 17.79 5.88 -1.83
N TRP A 139 17.62 5.35 -0.61
CA TRP A 139 17.84 3.94 -0.34
C TRP A 139 16.94 3.02 -1.18
N LEU A 140 15.65 3.33 -1.26
CA LEU A 140 14.71 2.52 -2.05
C LEU A 140 15.08 2.53 -3.53
N LEU A 141 15.46 3.69 -4.08
CA LEU A 141 15.90 3.81 -5.48
C LEU A 141 17.16 2.98 -5.74
N ARG A 142 18.19 3.09 -4.88
CA ARG A 142 19.43 2.29 -4.99
C ARG A 142 19.17 0.79 -4.95
N ILE A 143 18.29 0.35 -4.05
CA ILE A 143 17.91 -1.06 -3.95
C ILE A 143 17.19 -1.50 -5.21
N THR A 144 16.20 -0.75 -5.69
CA THR A 144 15.43 -1.16 -6.87
C THR A 144 16.21 -1.08 -8.18
N ASP A 145 17.22 -0.21 -8.26
CA ASP A 145 18.12 -0.13 -9.42
C ASP A 145 19.01 -1.37 -9.53
N SER A 146 19.57 -1.81 -8.39
CA SER A 146 20.41 -3.01 -8.30
C SER A 146 19.62 -4.32 -8.25
N GLN A 147 18.44 -4.33 -7.62
CA GLN A 147 17.61 -5.51 -7.36
C GLN A 147 16.21 -5.35 -7.97
N ARG A 148 16.14 -5.35 -9.30
CA ARG A 148 14.95 -4.98 -10.08
C ARG A 148 13.71 -5.83 -9.82
N ASN A 149 13.89 -7.09 -9.41
CA ASN A 149 12.78 -8.01 -9.10
C ASN A 149 12.32 -7.96 -7.64
N TRP A 150 12.93 -7.11 -6.81
CA TRP A 150 12.54 -6.99 -5.41
C TRP A 150 11.30 -6.12 -5.28
N GLY A 151 10.25 -6.72 -4.71
CA GLY A 151 9.10 -5.97 -4.23
C GLY A 151 9.38 -5.30 -2.90
N PHE A 152 8.45 -4.43 -2.48
CA PHE A 152 8.50 -3.71 -1.21
C PHE A 152 8.94 -4.57 0.00
N GLY A 153 8.43 -5.80 0.11
CA GLY A 153 8.76 -6.69 1.23
C GLY A 153 10.27 -6.96 1.34
N LEU A 154 10.94 -7.28 0.23
CA LEU A 154 12.38 -7.52 0.22
C LEU A 154 13.17 -6.23 0.46
N CYS A 155 12.78 -5.11 -0.17
CA CYS A 155 13.43 -3.82 0.06
C CYS A 155 13.35 -3.41 1.55
N PHE A 156 12.18 -3.55 2.17
CA PHE A 156 11.99 -3.22 3.57
C PHE A 156 12.83 -4.13 4.49
N LEU A 157 12.84 -5.44 4.24
CA LEU A 157 13.62 -6.38 5.03
C LEU A 157 15.14 -6.16 4.87
N TYR A 158 15.60 -5.77 3.68
CA TYR A 158 17.00 -5.39 3.46
C TYR A 158 17.37 -4.18 4.32
N LEU A 159 16.57 -3.11 4.27
CA LEU A 159 16.81 -1.91 5.09
C LEU A 159 16.85 -2.27 6.58
N ARG A 160 15.89 -3.07 7.04
CA ARG A 160 15.75 -3.40 8.45
C ARG A 160 16.80 -4.37 8.97
N ASN A 161 16.99 -5.49 8.29
CA ASN A 161 17.77 -6.62 8.80
C ASN A 161 19.21 -6.61 8.29
N VAL A 162 19.48 -6.08 7.09
CA VAL A 162 20.80 -6.08 6.48
C VAL A 162 21.52 -4.76 6.73
N LYS A 163 20.84 -3.63 6.51
CA LYS A 163 21.39 -2.29 6.81
C LYS A 163 21.16 -1.83 8.25
N GLY A 164 20.32 -2.54 9.03
CA GLY A 164 20.04 -2.18 10.42
C GLY A 164 19.21 -0.91 10.59
N LEU A 165 18.63 -0.37 9.51
CA LEU A 165 17.86 0.87 9.52
C LEU A 165 16.43 0.59 10.01
N ARG A 166 16.13 1.02 11.24
CA ARG A 166 14.84 0.73 11.92
C ARG A 166 13.73 1.71 11.53
N PHE A 167 13.56 1.96 10.24
CA PHE A 167 12.48 2.82 9.76
C PHE A 167 11.09 2.21 9.99
N ASN A 168 10.10 3.07 10.22
CA ASN A 168 8.72 2.61 10.36
C ASN A 168 8.20 2.03 9.04
N HIS A 169 7.68 0.80 9.08
CA HIS A 169 7.16 0.09 7.91
C HIS A 169 6.13 0.90 7.10
N LYS A 170 5.15 1.54 7.76
CA LYS A 170 4.11 2.32 7.07
C LYS A 170 4.70 3.53 6.35
N ARG A 171 5.73 4.15 6.95
CA ARG A 171 6.46 5.28 6.36
C ARG A 171 7.22 4.87 5.12
N VAL A 172 8.00 3.79 5.19
CA VAL A 172 8.75 3.26 4.03
C VAL A 172 7.78 2.85 2.91
N TYR A 173 6.69 2.16 3.25
CA TYR A 173 5.68 1.76 2.26
C TYR A 173 5.05 2.95 1.54
N ARG A 174 4.70 4.02 2.28
CA ARG A 174 4.16 5.24 1.69
C ARG A 174 5.15 5.83 0.67
N ILE A 175 6.42 5.99 1.05
CA ILE A 175 7.46 6.56 0.17
C ILE A 175 7.69 5.66 -1.05
N TYR A 176 7.74 4.34 -0.87
CA TYR A 176 7.83 3.36 -1.96
C TYR A 176 6.69 3.53 -2.98
N CYS A 177 5.46 3.76 -2.50
CA CYS A 177 4.31 4.03 -3.36
C CYS A 177 4.37 5.40 -4.03
N GLU A 178 4.82 6.44 -3.32
CA GLU A 178 5.01 7.80 -3.87
C GLU A 178 6.05 7.80 -5.00
N LEU A 179 7.11 7.01 -4.87
CA LEU A 179 8.11 6.76 -5.92
C LEU A 179 7.60 5.88 -7.07
N SER A 180 6.36 5.39 -7.01
CA SER A 180 5.76 4.51 -8.02
C SER A 180 6.55 3.23 -8.31
N LEU A 181 7.29 2.71 -7.30
CA LEU A 181 8.10 1.49 -7.41
C LEU A 181 7.26 0.20 -7.38
N ASN A 182 5.95 0.33 -7.24
CA ASN A 182 5.03 -0.79 -7.14
C ASN A 182 5.07 -1.68 -8.40
N MET A 183 5.52 -2.92 -8.24
CA MET A 183 5.51 -3.88 -9.33
C MET A 183 4.09 -4.24 -9.74
N ARG A 184 3.85 -4.28 -11.06
CA ARG A 184 2.54 -4.66 -11.61
C ARG A 184 2.22 -6.12 -11.30
N ILE A 185 1.23 -6.34 -10.44
CA ILE A 185 0.69 -7.68 -10.18
C ILE A 185 -0.23 -8.05 -11.36
N LYS A 186 0.19 -9.04 -12.17
CA LYS A 186 -0.70 -9.65 -13.16
C LYS A 186 -1.74 -10.49 -12.41
N PRO A 187 -3.05 -10.20 -12.53
CA PRO A 187 -4.07 -11.01 -11.87
C PRO A 187 -4.01 -12.44 -12.41
N LYS A 188 -3.82 -13.42 -11.53
CA LYS A 188 -3.84 -14.84 -11.89
C LYS A 188 -5.16 -15.44 -11.46
N LYS A 189 -5.75 -16.28 -12.31
CA LYS A 189 -6.90 -17.13 -11.92
C LYS A 189 -6.45 -18.00 -10.74
N ARG A 190 -7.13 -17.89 -9.60
CA ARG A 190 -6.80 -18.66 -8.40
C ARG A 190 -7.25 -20.10 -8.62
N LEU A 191 -6.32 -20.97 -8.99
CA LEU A 191 -6.56 -22.41 -9.06
C LEU A 191 -6.60 -22.95 -7.62
N ARG A 192 -7.63 -23.72 -7.27
CA ARG A 192 -7.61 -24.53 -6.06
C ARG A 192 -6.61 -25.65 -6.30
N ARG A 193 -5.53 -25.66 -5.52
CA ARG A 193 -4.54 -26.73 -5.47
C ARG A 193 -4.52 -27.21 -4.04
N ASP A 194 -4.45 -28.52 -3.85
CA ASP A 194 -4.23 -29.06 -2.52
C ASP A 194 -2.90 -28.51 -2.00
N LYS A 195 -2.91 -28.09 -0.73
CA LYS A 195 -1.69 -27.56 -0.11
C LYS A 195 -0.77 -28.76 0.10
N PRO A 196 0.39 -28.83 -0.59
CA PRO A 196 1.30 -29.94 -0.37
C PRO A 196 1.74 -29.94 1.09
N GLU A 197 1.96 -31.13 1.64
CA GLU A 197 2.56 -31.25 2.97
C GLU A 197 3.91 -30.53 2.99
N PRO A 198 4.17 -29.68 4.00
CA PRO A 198 5.43 -28.97 4.09
C PRO A 198 6.56 -29.97 4.38
N LEU A 199 7.66 -29.86 3.62
CA LEU A 199 8.90 -30.55 3.98
C LEU A 199 9.33 -30.11 5.38
N ALA A 200 9.73 -31.08 6.20
CA ALA A 200 10.34 -30.80 7.50
C ALA A 200 11.66 -30.06 7.29
N VAL A 201 11.83 -28.95 8.00
CA VAL A 201 13.12 -28.24 8.07
C VAL A 201 13.99 -29.03 9.04
N PRO A 202 15.22 -29.41 8.67
CA PRO A 202 16.17 -30.02 9.58
C PRO A 202 16.41 -29.19 10.85
N GLU A 203 16.90 -29.82 11.91
CA GLU A 203 17.15 -29.13 13.18
C GLU A 203 18.55 -28.53 13.25
N SER A 204 19.48 -29.06 12.46
CA SER A 204 20.90 -28.68 12.46
C SER A 204 21.46 -28.56 11.04
N SER A 205 22.52 -27.77 10.90
CA SER A 205 23.26 -27.67 9.64
C SER A 205 23.89 -29.00 9.26
N ASN A 206 24.05 -29.24 7.95
CA ASN A 206 24.58 -30.48 7.38
C ASN A 206 23.76 -31.74 7.69
N GLU A 207 22.53 -31.64 8.18
CA GLU A 207 21.68 -32.83 8.28
C GLU A 207 21.20 -33.30 6.89
N CYS A 208 20.85 -32.36 6.02
CA CYS A 208 20.44 -32.65 4.66
C CYS A 208 20.85 -31.51 3.72
N TRP A 209 21.60 -31.82 2.67
CA TRP A 209 21.81 -30.91 1.55
C TRP A 209 20.82 -31.24 0.43
N SER A 210 20.27 -30.23 -0.22
CA SER A 210 19.51 -30.41 -1.46
C SER A 210 20.33 -29.91 -2.63
N MET A 211 20.37 -30.68 -3.72
CA MET A 211 21.02 -30.27 -4.96
C MET A 211 20.14 -30.49 -6.18
N ASP A 212 20.34 -29.66 -7.19
CA ASP A 212 19.60 -29.71 -8.45
C ASP A 212 20.40 -29.03 -9.57
N PHE A 213 20.11 -29.40 -10.82
CA PHE A 213 20.69 -28.80 -12.00
C PHE A 213 19.80 -27.72 -12.59
N MET A 214 20.44 -26.66 -13.09
CA MET A 214 19.80 -25.69 -13.98
C MET A 214 20.50 -25.65 -15.33
N HIS A 215 19.74 -25.32 -16.36
CA HIS A 215 20.25 -25.09 -17.71
C HIS A 215 20.16 -23.61 -18.06
N ASP A 216 21.18 -23.07 -18.70
CA ASP A 216 21.19 -21.73 -19.28
C ASP A 216 22.01 -21.70 -20.58
N GLN A 217 22.13 -20.54 -21.22
CA GLN A 217 22.90 -20.35 -22.45
C GLN A 217 23.80 -19.13 -22.37
N LEU A 218 25.00 -19.24 -22.93
CA LEU A 218 25.87 -18.09 -23.18
C LEU A 218 25.32 -17.25 -24.34
N SER A 219 25.84 -16.03 -24.49
CA SER A 219 25.44 -15.08 -25.54
C SER A 219 25.63 -15.61 -26.96
N ASP A 220 26.51 -16.60 -27.14
CA ASP A 220 26.77 -17.27 -28.42
C ASP A 220 25.92 -18.54 -28.65
N GLY A 221 24.99 -18.84 -27.75
CA GLY A 221 24.06 -19.96 -27.85
C GLY A 221 24.60 -21.29 -27.30
N ARG A 222 25.85 -21.36 -26.82
CA ARG A 222 26.36 -22.57 -26.16
C ARG A 222 25.59 -22.83 -24.87
N SER A 223 25.09 -24.05 -24.72
CA SER A 223 24.37 -24.47 -23.52
C SER A 223 25.33 -24.69 -22.36
N VAL A 224 24.97 -24.18 -21.19
CA VAL A 224 25.71 -24.34 -19.93
C VAL A 224 24.79 -24.93 -18.87
N ARG A 225 25.40 -25.60 -17.90
CA ARG A 225 24.71 -26.20 -16.76
C ARG A 225 25.26 -25.63 -15.47
N LEU A 226 24.38 -25.50 -14.48
CA LEU A 226 24.71 -25.09 -13.13
C LEU A 226 24.29 -26.19 -12.17
N LEU A 227 25.18 -26.64 -11.29
CA LEU A 227 24.85 -27.44 -10.12
C LEU A 227 24.71 -26.50 -8.94
N ASN A 228 23.50 -26.43 -8.40
CA ASN A 228 23.20 -25.69 -7.19
C ASN A 228 23.12 -26.66 -6.01
N VAL A 229 23.79 -26.33 -4.92
CA VAL A 229 23.73 -27.08 -3.66
C VAL A 229 23.36 -26.13 -2.53
N ILE A 230 22.37 -26.50 -1.71
CA ILE A 230 21.94 -25.74 -0.54
C ILE A 230 21.88 -26.61 0.71
N ASP A 231 22.04 -25.99 1.88
CA ASP A 231 21.71 -26.60 3.17
C ASP A 231 20.21 -26.40 3.47
N ASP A 232 19.50 -27.51 3.76
CA ASP A 232 18.08 -27.50 4.05
C ASP A 232 17.72 -26.86 5.41
N PHE A 233 18.69 -26.65 6.30
CA PHE A 233 18.47 -26.02 7.61
C PHE A 233 18.26 -24.50 7.49
N ASN A 234 19.29 -23.80 7.05
CA ASN A 234 19.36 -22.33 7.02
C ASN A 234 19.17 -21.74 5.62
N ARG A 235 18.90 -22.57 4.59
CA ARG A 235 18.83 -22.16 3.19
C ARG A 235 20.13 -21.57 2.65
N GLU A 236 21.27 -21.87 3.24
CA GLU A 236 22.55 -21.39 2.72
C GLU A 236 22.84 -22.01 1.36
N ALA A 237 23.25 -21.17 0.42
CA ALA A 237 23.81 -21.60 -0.84
C ALA A 237 25.25 -22.07 -0.62
N LEU A 238 25.47 -23.38 -0.74
CA LEU A 238 26.77 -24.01 -0.52
C LEU A 238 27.64 -23.95 -1.78
N ALA A 239 27.06 -24.17 -2.96
CA ALA A 239 27.75 -24.02 -4.23
C ALA A 239 26.81 -23.62 -5.36
N ILE A 240 27.39 -22.92 -6.34
CA ILE A 240 26.89 -22.77 -7.71
C ILE A 240 28.05 -23.10 -8.65
N GLU A 241 28.11 -24.36 -9.09
CA GLU A 241 29.15 -24.85 -9.99
C GLU A 241 28.65 -24.76 -11.43
N VAL A 242 29.39 -24.08 -12.30
CA VAL A 242 29.01 -23.82 -13.70
C VAL A 242 29.97 -24.52 -14.64
N ASP A 243 29.45 -25.30 -15.58
CA ASP A 243 30.24 -25.92 -16.64
C ASP A 243 29.38 -26.17 -17.91
N PHE A 244 30.00 -26.48 -19.05
CA PHE A 244 29.29 -26.96 -20.24
C PHE A 244 28.68 -28.35 -20.01
N SER A 245 29.34 -29.17 -19.19
CA SER A 245 28.86 -30.49 -18.79
C SER A 245 29.21 -30.76 -17.33
N LEU A 246 28.28 -31.33 -16.57
CA LEU A 246 28.48 -31.66 -15.15
C LEU A 246 28.31 -33.17 -14.95
N PRO A 247 29.29 -33.99 -15.37
CA PRO A 247 29.25 -35.44 -15.13
C PRO A 247 29.37 -35.74 -13.64
N ALA A 248 28.98 -36.97 -13.24
CA ALA A 248 28.99 -37.39 -11.83
C ALA A 248 30.35 -37.18 -11.13
N SER A 249 31.48 -37.31 -11.83
CA SER A 249 32.81 -37.05 -11.27
C SER A 249 33.02 -35.57 -10.91
N ARG A 250 32.46 -34.64 -11.70
CA ARG A 250 32.52 -33.20 -11.39
C ARG A 250 31.64 -32.87 -10.19
N VAL A 251 30.44 -33.46 -10.11
CA VAL A 251 29.54 -33.34 -8.96
C VAL A 251 30.24 -33.81 -7.68
N VAL A 252 30.85 -35.01 -7.71
CA VAL A 252 31.61 -35.56 -6.58
C VAL A 252 32.72 -34.61 -6.14
N ARG A 253 33.52 -34.08 -7.08
CA ARG A 253 34.57 -33.12 -6.76
C ARG A 253 34.04 -31.87 -6.05
N THR A 254 32.93 -31.30 -6.54
CA THR A 254 32.29 -30.14 -5.89
C THR A 254 31.83 -30.49 -4.48
N LEU A 255 31.20 -31.66 -4.29
CA LEU A 255 30.75 -32.10 -2.97
C LEU A 255 31.91 -32.36 -2.01
N GLU A 256 33.02 -32.93 -2.47
CA GLU A 256 34.23 -33.12 -1.64
C GLU A 256 34.81 -31.79 -1.16
N GLN A 257 34.90 -30.80 -2.04
CA GLN A 257 35.32 -29.44 -1.67
C GLN A 257 34.39 -28.81 -0.63
N LEU A 258 33.07 -28.99 -0.79
CA LEU A 258 32.10 -28.51 0.19
C LEU A 258 32.25 -29.22 1.54
N ILE A 259 32.46 -30.53 1.54
CA ILE A 259 32.65 -31.31 2.77
C ILE A 259 33.89 -30.85 3.53
N GLU A 260 34.99 -30.55 2.82
CA GLU A 260 36.21 -30.03 3.43
C GLU A 260 35.97 -28.69 4.15
N TRP A 261 35.09 -27.83 3.61
CA TRP A 261 34.87 -26.48 4.12
C TRP A 261 33.74 -26.38 5.14
N LYS A 262 32.65 -27.14 4.94
CA LYS A 262 31.40 -27.04 5.70
C LYS A 262 31.21 -28.21 6.66
N GLY A 263 31.95 -29.29 6.48
CA GLY A 263 31.69 -30.56 7.12
C GLY A 263 30.75 -31.44 6.30
N LYS A 264 30.68 -32.71 6.70
CA LYS A 264 29.99 -33.75 5.93
C LYS A 264 28.49 -33.76 6.21
N PRO A 265 27.62 -33.84 5.18
CA PRO A 265 26.20 -33.98 5.40
C PRO A 265 25.80 -35.41 5.77
N ALA A 266 24.73 -35.58 6.54
CA ALA A 266 24.16 -36.91 6.80
C ALA A 266 23.40 -37.47 5.58
N ALA A 267 22.74 -36.60 4.82
CA ALA A 267 22.01 -36.96 3.62
C ALA A 267 22.14 -35.90 2.51
N ILE A 268 22.01 -36.35 1.26
CA ILE A 268 21.88 -35.46 0.10
C ILE A 268 20.59 -35.83 -0.63
N ARG A 269 19.75 -34.83 -0.88
CA ARG A 269 18.51 -34.94 -1.64
C ARG A 269 18.72 -34.46 -3.06
N CYS A 270 18.31 -35.28 -4.02
CA CYS A 270 18.41 -34.96 -5.44
C CYS A 270 17.24 -35.58 -6.21
N ASP A 271 17.05 -35.14 -7.45
CA ASP A 271 16.11 -35.81 -8.36
C ASP A 271 16.71 -37.11 -8.94
N ASN A 272 15.93 -37.82 -9.76
CA ASN A 272 16.40 -39.03 -10.45
C ASN A 272 17.11 -38.72 -11.77
N GLY A 273 17.77 -37.57 -11.88
CA GLY A 273 18.56 -37.23 -13.07
C GLY A 273 19.58 -38.34 -13.39
N PRO A 274 19.83 -38.63 -14.69
CA PRO A 274 20.83 -39.62 -15.09
C PRO A 274 22.23 -39.30 -14.53
N GLU A 275 22.52 -38.03 -14.26
CA GLU A 275 23.75 -37.55 -13.63
C GLU A 275 23.90 -38.02 -12.18
N TYR A 276 22.78 -38.17 -11.45
CA TYR A 276 22.76 -38.63 -10.05
C TYR A 276 22.63 -40.15 -9.93
N THR A 277 22.02 -40.78 -10.93
CA THR A 277 21.83 -42.23 -10.99
C THR A 277 23.09 -42.97 -11.46
N GLY A 278 24.17 -42.23 -11.76
CA GLY A 278 25.46 -42.80 -12.11
C GLY A 278 26.09 -43.60 -10.95
N ARG A 279 26.70 -44.74 -11.27
CA ARG A 279 27.39 -45.64 -10.32
C ARG A 279 28.46 -44.91 -9.49
N ILE A 280 29.05 -43.84 -10.04
CA ILE A 280 30.09 -43.02 -9.39
C ILE A 280 29.55 -42.31 -8.15
N LEU A 281 28.46 -41.54 -8.26
CA LEU A 281 27.92 -40.77 -7.14
C LEU A 281 27.39 -41.68 -6.04
N MET A 282 26.70 -42.77 -6.41
CA MET A 282 26.22 -43.77 -5.44
C MET A 282 27.37 -44.45 -4.69
N SER A 283 28.44 -44.83 -5.40
CA SER A 283 29.61 -45.45 -4.76
C SER A 283 30.35 -44.49 -3.84
N TRP A 284 30.53 -43.23 -4.28
CA TRP A 284 31.14 -42.18 -3.47
C TRP A 284 30.31 -41.90 -2.21
N ALA A 285 28.99 -41.76 -2.34
CA ALA A 285 28.12 -41.49 -1.18
C ALA A 285 28.16 -42.65 -0.18
N ALA A 286 28.17 -43.90 -0.65
CA ALA A 286 28.35 -45.07 0.20
C ALA A 286 29.70 -45.06 0.93
N GLN A 287 30.80 -44.73 0.24
CA GLN A 287 32.13 -44.60 0.86
C GLN A 287 32.19 -43.49 1.91
N GLN A 288 31.50 -42.36 1.67
CA GLN A 288 31.44 -41.25 2.60
C GLN A 288 30.43 -41.46 3.74
N ASN A 289 29.64 -42.55 3.73
CA ASN A 289 28.51 -42.77 4.63
C ASN A 289 27.46 -41.65 4.57
N ILE A 290 27.13 -41.20 3.35
CA ILE A 290 26.11 -40.18 3.07
C ILE A 290 24.89 -40.87 2.45
N THR A 291 23.70 -40.61 3.00
CA THR A 291 22.46 -41.17 2.45
C THR A 291 21.97 -40.36 1.25
N LEU A 292 21.91 -40.96 0.06
CA LEU A 292 21.25 -40.34 -1.10
C LEU A 292 19.73 -40.53 -1.02
N ARG A 293 18.99 -39.42 -0.97
CA ARG A 293 17.53 -39.36 -0.90
C ARG A 293 16.96 -38.90 -2.24
N PHE A 294 16.66 -39.87 -3.10
CA PHE A 294 16.02 -39.61 -4.38
C PHE A 294 14.54 -39.23 -4.22
N ILE A 295 14.09 -38.20 -4.93
CA ILE A 295 12.65 -37.85 -4.97
C ILE A 295 11.86 -38.88 -5.79
N GLN A 296 10.57 -38.99 -5.51
CA GLN A 296 9.67 -39.83 -6.31
C GLN A 296 9.46 -39.20 -7.70
N PRO A 297 9.48 -40.00 -8.79
CA PRO A 297 9.14 -39.52 -10.12
C PRO A 297 7.79 -38.79 -10.12
N GLY A 298 7.77 -37.60 -10.73
CA GLY A 298 6.57 -36.75 -10.80
C GLY A 298 6.21 -35.98 -9.53
N LYS A 299 7.07 -35.99 -8.48
CA LYS A 299 6.86 -35.22 -7.23
C LYS A 299 7.96 -34.17 -6.96
N PRO A 300 8.07 -33.12 -7.81
CA PRO A 300 9.04 -32.02 -7.64
C PRO A 300 8.97 -31.36 -6.25
N GLN A 301 7.78 -31.35 -5.64
CA GLN A 301 7.54 -30.76 -4.32
C GLN A 301 8.40 -31.38 -3.21
N GLN A 302 8.91 -32.60 -3.40
CA GLN A 302 9.82 -33.24 -2.45
C GLN A 302 11.23 -32.61 -2.45
N ASN A 303 11.56 -31.77 -3.44
CA ASN A 303 12.78 -30.97 -3.51
C ASN A 303 12.49 -29.45 -3.45
N ALA A 304 11.40 -29.04 -2.80
CA ALA A 304 10.90 -27.66 -2.90
C ALA A 304 11.87 -26.57 -2.43
N TYR A 305 12.84 -26.89 -1.56
CA TYR A 305 13.83 -25.92 -1.10
C TYR A 305 14.78 -25.50 -2.21
N ILE A 306 15.41 -26.46 -2.89
CA ILE A 306 16.30 -26.15 -4.01
C ILE A 306 15.52 -25.62 -5.21
N GLU A 307 14.29 -26.08 -5.47
CA GLU A 307 13.46 -25.50 -6.53
C GLU A 307 13.16 -24.02 -6.30
N ARG A 308 12.87 -23.64 -5.05
CA ARG A 308 12.67 -22.24 -4.67
C ARG A 308 13.96 -21.43 -4.78
N TYR A 309 15.09 -22.03 -4.43
CA TYR A 309 16.41 -21.43 -4.62
C TYR A 309 16.71 -21.22 -6.11
N ASN A 310 16.56 -22.25 -6.94
CA ASN A 310 16.73 -22.21 -8.39
C ASN A 310 15.85 -21.14 -9.05
N ARG A 311 14.60 -21.00 -8.60
CA ARG A 311 13.72 -19.89 -9.01
C ARG A 311 14.34 -18.53 -8.68
N THR A 312 14.93 -18.39 -7.50
CA THR A 312 15.59 -17.16 -7.06
C THR A 312 16.83 -16.88 -7.90
N VAL A 313 17.72 -17.87 -8.08
CA VAL A 313 18.90 -17.80 -8.96
C VAL A 313 18.50 -17.35 -10.36
N ARG A 314 17.45 -17.95 -10.92
CA ARG A 314 16.98 -17.66 -12.28
C ARG A 314 16.51 -16.22 -12.46
N TYR A 315 15.63 -15.76 -11.58
CA TYR A 315 14.99 -14.46 -11.77
C TYR A 315 15.85 -13.31 -11.22
N ASP A 316 16.42 -13.48 -10.02
CA ASP A 316 17.17 -12.39 -9.36
C ASP A 316 18.59 -12.24 -9.90
N TRP A 317 19.14 -13.24 -10.59
CA TRP A 317 20.50 -13.18 -11.15
C TRP A 317 20.59 -13.54 -12.62
N LEU A 318 20.42 -14.81 -13.01
CA LEU A 318 20.72 -15.25 -14.38
C LEU A 318 19.94 -14.44 -15.43
N GLY A 319 18.65 -14.20 -15.20
CA GLY A 319 17.81 -13.43 -16.12
C GLY A 319 18.11 -11.92 -16.16
N GLN A 320 19.07 -11.41 -15.38
CA GLN A 320 19.48 -10.00 -15.38
C GLN A 320 20.72 -9.73 -16.24
N TYR A 321 21.46 -10.77 -16.64
CA TYR A 321 22.74 -10.65 -17.31
C TYR A 321 22.82 -11.53 -18.55
N LEU A 322 23.64 -11.13 -19.51
CA LEU A 322 23.98 -11.93 -20.68
C LEU A 322 25.49 -12.22 -20.63
N PHE A 323 25.85 -13.48 -20.41
CA PHE A 323 27.25 -13.88 -20.22
C PHE A 323 27.87 -14.37 -21.51
N SER A 324 29.10 -13.95 -21.81
CA SER A 324 29.80 -14.35 -23.04
C SER A 324 30.76 -15.51 -22.83
N THR A 325 31.21 -15.75 -21.59
CA THR A 325 32.16 -16.83 -21.29
C THR A 325 31.76 -17.61 -20.04
N LEU A 326 32.23 -18.86 -19.97
CA LEU A 326 32.03 -19.72 -18.81
C LEU A 326 32.70 -19.15 -17.55
N SER A 327 33.91 -18.60 -17.70
CA SER A 327 34.66 -18.00 -16.59
C SER A 327 33.94 -16.79 -16.00
N GLU A 328 33.36 -15.94 -16.85
CA GLU A 328 32.57 -14.79 -16.41
C GLU A 328 31.33 -15.25 -15.64
N LEU A 329 30.60 -16.24 -16.19
CA LEU A 329 29.43 -16.81 -15.53
C LEU A 329 29.77 -17.40 -14.15
N GLN A 330 30.87 -18.15 -14.03
CA GLN A 330 31.33 -18.71 -12.75
C GLN A 330 31.76 -17.63 -11.74
N ASP A 331 32.42 -16.56 -12.19
CA ASP A 331 32.79 -15.43 -11.31
C ASP A 331 31.54 -14.73 -10.75
N TYR A 332 30.56 -14.43 -11.62
CA TYR A 332 29.28 -13.88 -11.19
C TYR A 332 28.50 -14.84 -10.28
N ALA A 333 28.57 -16.15 -10.53
CA ALA A 333 27.94 -17.16 -9.67
C ALA A 333 28.49 -17.08 -8.24
N THR A 334 29.81 -16.98 -8.13
CA THR A 334 30.52 -16.90 -6.85
C THR A 334 30.14 -15.61 -6.10
N ARG A 335 30.16 -14.46 -6.79
CA ARG A 335 29.74 -13.18 -6.20
C ARG A 335 28.27 -13.19 -5.79
N TRP A 336 27.41 -13.77 -6.60
CA TRP A 336 25.98 -13.86 -6.31
C TRP A 336 25.69 -14.80 -5.15
N GLN A 337 26.39 -15.93 -5.05
CA GLN A 337 26.28 -16.85 -3.92
C GLN A 337 26.62 -16.14 -2.60
N TRP A 338 27.71 -15.36 -2.58
CA TRP A 338 28.07 -14.55 -1.41
C TRP A 338 26.96 -13.55 -1.06
N PHE A 339 26.48 -12.79 -2.04
CA PHE A 339 25.36 -11.85 -1.87
C PHE A 339 24.11 -12.54 -1.33
N TYR A 340 23.74 -13.69 -1.88
CA TYR A 340 22.58 -14.47 -1.45
C TYR A 340 22.69 -14.86 0.04
N ASN A 341 23.86 -15.34 0.46
CA ASN A 341 24.09 -15.79 1.83
C ASN A 341 24.20 -14.65 2.84
N HIS A 342 24.75 -13.50 2.44
CA HIS A 342 25.19 -12.46 3.38
C HIS A 342 24.35 -11.18 3.32
N GLU A 343 23.72 -10.88 2.19
CA GLU A 343 23.05 -9.60 1.97
C GLU A 343 21.60 -9.73 1.48
N ARG A 344 21.21 -10.86 0.87
CA ARG A 344 19.85 -11.03 0.38
C ARG A 344 18.89 -11.45 1.51
N PRO A 345 17.85 -10.67 1.80
CA PRO A 345 16.82 -11.08 2.76
C PRO A 345 16.10 -12.33 2.28
N ASN A 346 15.90 -13.31 3.17
CA ASN A 346 15.17 -14.53 2.85
C ASN A 346 13.82 -14.55 3.55
N MET A 347 12.74 -14.46 2.76
CA MET A 347 11.36 -14.50 3.27
C MET A 347 11.02 -15.77 4.05
N ALA A 348 11.66 -16.91 3.76
CA ALA A 348 11.45 -18.15 4.51
C ALA A 348 12.13 -18.12 5.90
N LEU A 349 13.09 -17.21 6.09
CA LEU A 349 13.85 -17.00 7.33
C LEU A 349 13.44 -15.68 8.00
N ASN A 350 12.17 -15.29 7.90
CA ASN A 350 11.64 -14.03 8.44
C ASN A 350 12.39 -12.77 7.95
N GLY A 351 13.02 -12.84 6.78
CA GLY A 351 13.79 -11.75 6.18
C GLY A 351 15.23 -11.65 6.63
N PHE A 352 15.73 -12.58 7.45
CA PHE A 352 17.16 -12.70 7.70
C PHE A 352 17.86 -13.36 6.51
N THR A 353 19.13 -13.05 6.33
CA THR A 353 19.99 -13.75 5.37
C THR A 353 20.30 -15.16 5.91
N PRO A 354 20.68 -16.13 5.05
CA PRO A 354 21.08 -17.45 5.52
C PRO A 354 22.13 -17.41 6.64
N MET A 355 23.14 -16.55 6.53
CA MET A 355 24.16 -16.41 7.58
C MET A 355 23.64 -15.75 8.86
N GLN A 356 22.79 -14.73 8.75
CA GLN A 356 22.17 -14.11 9.93
C GLN A 356 21.29 -15.10 10.69
N HIS A 357 20.60 -15.99 9.98
CA HIS A 357 19.74 -17.01 10.59
C HIS A 357 20.55 -18.03 11.41
N ILE A 358 21.76 -18.40 10.97
CA ILE A 358 22.66 -19.24 11.77
C ILE A 358 22.99 -18.56 13.10
N LEU A 359 23.45 -17.31 13.02
CA LEU A 359 23.88 -16.55 14.20
C LEU A 359 22.76 -16.40 15.24
N GLN A 360 21.52 -16.22 14.79
CA GLN A 360 20.36 -16.11 15.69
C GLN A 360 19.96 -17.38 16.41
N ARG A 361 20.34 -18.55 15.89
CA ARG A 361 20.03 -19.85 16.53
C ARG A 361 21.16 -20.32 17.45
N MET A 362 22.32 -19.69 17.39
CA MET A 362 23.47 -19.94 18.28
C MET A 362 23.40 -19.11 19.56
N THR A 363 22.60 -18.04 19.56
CA THR A 363 22.28 -17.19 20.72
C THR A 363 20.94 -17.56 21.32
#